data_AF-A0A1X0QXJ8-F1
#
_entry.id   AF-A0A1X0QXJ8-F1
#
_cell.length_a   1.000
_cell.length_b   1.000
_cell.length_c   1.000
_cell.angle_alpha   90.00
_cell.angle_beta   90.00
_cell.angle_gamma   90.00
#
_symmetry.space_group_name_H-M   'P 1'
#
loop_
_entity.id
_entity.type
_entity.pdbx_description
1 polymer ?
#
loop_
_entity_poly.entity_id
_entity_poly.type
_entity_poly.pdbx_seq_one_letter_code
_entity_poly.pdbx_strand_id
1 'polypeptide(L)'
;TPEETNPNFVKKLKKWKVDSHQLVNTIYRLTENTRIQARAATEIYEQLQYVEERGWQKEDEKVFSEAVEKLRRLAVFGYEVAKAQEDEAREETTKALKLPYSLKHMESSPKGDKKYVFDQDFV
;
A
#
# COMPACT_ATOMS: atom_id res chain seq x y z
N THR A 1 -2.25 46.32 22.32
CA THR A 1 -1.42 46.36 21.11
C THR A 1 -1.50 45.00 20.46
N PRO A 2 -2.07 44.86 19.26
CA PRO A 2 -2.13 43.56 18.62
C PRO A 2 -0.71 43.20 18.21
N GLU A 3 -0.15 42.15 18.81
CA GLU A 3 1.12 41.57 18.39
C GLU A 3 1.02 41.25 16.88
N GLU A 4 1.77 41.97 16.05
CA GLU A 4 1.83 41.74 14.61
C GLU A 4 2.29 40.30 14.37
N THR A 5 1.33 39.43 14.07
CA THR A 5 1.58 38.00 13.90
C THR A 5 2.56 37.80 12.75
N ASN A 6 3.72 37.21 13.03
CA ASN A 6 4.78 37.00 12.04
C ASN A 6 4.23 36.28 10.80
N PRO A 7 4.22 36.90 9.60
CA PRO A 7 3.65 36.30 8.39
C PRO A 7 4.35 35.00 7.98
N ASN A 8 5.62 34.81 8.37
CA ASN A 8 6.34 33.55 8.14
C ASN A 8 5.80 32.41 9.02
N PHE A 9 5.33 32.73 10.23
CA PHE A 9 4.70 31.75 11.11
C PHE A 9 3.34 31.30 10.55
N VAL A 10 2.52 32.24 10.07
CA VAL A 10 1.23 31.94 9.42
C VAL A 10 1.43 31.08 8.16
N LYS A 11 2.43 31.40 7.32
CA LYS A 11 2.77 30.59 6.13
C LYS A 11 3.18 29.17 6.51
N LYS A 12 4.03 29.00 7.55
CA LYS A 12 4.40 27.68 8.06
C LYS A 12 3.17 26.90 8.52
N LEU A 13 2.32 27.49 9.36
CA LEU A 13 1.10 26.84 9.85
C LEU A 13 0.17 26.38 8.72
N LYS A 14 -0.02 27.21 7.69
CA LYS A 14 -0.79 26.83 6.50
C LYS A 14 -0.19 25.62 5.80
N LYS A 15 1.14 25.59 5.65
CA LYS A 15 1.85 24.44 5.07
C LYS A 15 1.62 23.17 5.91
N TRP A 16 1.84 23.23 7.21
CA TRP A 16 1.60 22.09 8.12
C TRP A 16 0.18 21.56 8.02
N LYS A 17 -0.83 22.45 7.95
CA LYS A 17 -2.22 22.04 7.77
C LYS A 17 -2.43 21.25 6.48
N VAL A 18 -1.84 21.69 5.37
CA VAL A 18 -1.93 20.99 4.07
C VAL A 18 -1.23 19.64 4.14
N ASP A 19 0.01 19.61 4.64
CA ASP A 19 0.82 18.40 4.75
C ASP A 19 0.09 17.35 5.63
N SER A 20 -0.45 17.76 6.79
CA SER A 20 -1.25 16.88 7.65
C SER A 20 -2.52 16.37 6.99
N HIS A 21 -3.21 17.21 6.21
CA HIS A 21 -4.41 16.77 5.48
C HIS A 21 -4.07 15.73 4.40
N GLN A 22 -2.95 15.91 3.68
CA GLN A 22 -2.46 14.96 2.69
C GLN A 22 -2.10 13.61 3.33
N LEU A 23 -1.43 13.62 4.49
CA LEU A 23 -1.11 12.41 5.23
C LEU A 23 -2.37 11.66 5.67
N VAL A 24 -3.37 12.35 6.20
CA VAL A 24 -4.64 11.73 6.61
C VAL A 24 -5.37 11.10 5.41
N ASN A 25 -5.42 11.79 4.26
CA ASN A 25 -6.03 11.24 3.05
C ASN A 25 -5.29 10.01 2.54
N THR A 26 -3.95 10.01 2.66
CA THR A 26 -3.11 8.85 2.36
C THR A 26 -3.49 7.67 3.24
N ILE A 27 -3.58 7.85 4.56
CA ILE A 27 -3.98 6.79 5.50
C ILE A 27 -5.35 6.22 5.14
N TYR A 28 -6.33 7.05 4.78
CA TYR A 28 -7.64 6.58 4.33
C TYR A 28 -7.54 5.71 3.08
N ARG A 29 -6.75 6.12 2.08
CA ARG A 29 -6.53 5.34 0.86
C ARG A 29 -5.85 4.00 1.17
N LEU A 30 -4.83 3.98 2.03
CA LEU A 30 -4.16 2.74 2.43
C LEU A 30 -5.13 1.78 3.14
N THR A 31 -5.94 2.33 4.04
CA THR A 31 -6.96 1.56 4.76
C THR A 31 -7.99 0.96 3.80
N GLU A 32 -8.41 1.69 2.77
CA GLU A 32 -9.35 1.17 1.78
C GLU A 32 -8.74 0.05 0.93
N ASN A 33 -7.47 0.17 0.52
CA ASN A 33 -6.77 -0.92 -0.14
C ASN A 33 -6.72 -2.20 0.73
N THR A 34 -6.44 -2.05 2.03
CA THR A 34 -6.46 -3.17 2.98
C THR A 34 -7.84 -3.79 3.10
N ARG A 35 -8.91 -2.98 3.12
CA ARG A 35 -10.30 -3.48 3.15
C ARG A 35 -10.65 -4.26 1.88
N ILE A 36 -10.22 -3.78 0.72
CA ILE A 36 -10.43 -4.47 -0.57
C ILE A 36 -9.71 -5.82 -0.55
N GLN A 37 -8.45 -5.87 -0.09
CA GLN A 37 -7.70 -7.12 0.04
C GLN A 37 -8.38 -8.10 1.00
N ALA A 38 -8.84 -7.62 2.15
CA ALA A 38 -9.54 -8.44 3.13
C ALA A 38 -10.85 -9.02 2.56
N ARG A 39 -11.66 -8.20 1.88
CA ARG A 39 -12.90 -8.66 1.23
C ARG A 39 -12.62 -9.73 0.17
N ALA A 40 -11.61 -9.52 -0.68
CA ALA A 40 -11.22 -10.50 -1.69
C ALA A 40 -10.73 -11.81 -1.06
N ALA A 41 -9.93 -11.73 0.02
CA ALA A 41 -9.48 -12.90 0.77
C ALA A 41 -10.65 -13.66 1.40
N THR A 42 -11.63 -12.95 2.00
CA THR A 42 -12.84 -13.56 2.56
C THR A 42 -13.66 -14.26 1.48
N GLU A 43 -13.87 -13.64 0.32
CA GLU A 43 -14.62 -14.28 -0.78
C GLU A 43 -13.96 -15.58 -1.25
N ILE A 44 -12.63 -15.59 -1.39
CA ILE A 44 -11.88 -16.80 -1.77
C ILE A 44 -11.99 -17.86 -0.67
N TYR A 45 -11.85 -17.46 0.59
CA TYR A 45 -11.96 -18.36 1.72
C TYR A 45 -13.35 -19.01 1.79
N GLU A 46 -14.43 -18.23 1.68
CA GLU A 46 -15.80 -18.75 1.68
C GLU A 46 -16.05 -19.70 0.50
N GLN A 47 -15.52 -19.39 -0.69
CA GLN A 47 -15.61 -20.27 -1.86
C GLN A 47 -14.93 -21.63 -1.61
N LEU A 48 -13.74 -21.63 -1.02
CA LEU A 48 -13.00 -22.86 -0.73
C LEU A 48 -13.61 -23.64 0.44
N GLN A 49 -14.05 -22.95 1.50
CA GLN A 49 -14.72 -23.57 2.64
C GLN A 49 -16.01 -24.27 2.22
N TYR A 50 -16.80 -23.66 1.33
CA TYR A 50 -18.02 -24.29 0.80
C TYR A 50 -17.72 -25.62 0.07
N VAL A 51 -16.65 -25.67 -0.71
CA VAL A 51 -16.21 -26.89 -1.39
C VAL A 51 -15.71 -27.94 -0.40
N GLU A 52 -14.99 -27.51 0.64
CA GLU A 52 -14.51 -28.40 1.71
C GLU A 52 -15.68 -29.03 2.48
N GLU A 53 -16.66 -28.23 2.90
CA GLU A 53 -17.82 -28.68 3.68
C GLU A 53 -18.77 -29.60 2.89
N ARG A 54 -19.00 -29.30 1.60
CA ARG A 54 -19.86 -30.15 0.74
C ARG A 54 -19.19 -31.46 0.32
N GLY A 55 -17.86 -31.54 0.45
CA GLY A 55 -17.03 -32.62 -0.09
C GLY A 55 -16.70 -32.41 -1.56
N TRP A 56 -15.46 -32.76 -1.93
CA TRP A 56 -14.93 -32.54 -3.28
C TRP A 56 -15.71 -33.29 -4.36
N GLN A 57 -16.17 -32.58 -5.38
CA GLN A 57 -16.77 -33.14 -6.58
C GLN A 57 -15.96 -32.75 -7.84
N LYS A 58 -16.20 -33.45 -8.95
CA LYS A 58 -15.44 -33.20 -10.19
C LYS A 58 -15.73 -31.81 -10.78
N GLU A 59 -16.90 -31.25 -10.48
CA GLU A 59 -17.32 -29.91 -10.88
C GLU A 59 -16.55 -28.80 -10.13
N ASP A 60 -15.96 -29.10 -8.97
CA ASP A 60 -15.23 -28.13 -8.14
C ASP A 60 -13.82 -27.82 -8.66
N GLU A 61 -13.30 -28.65 -9.57
CA GLU A 61 -11.97 -28.43 -10.16
C GLU A 61 -11.87 -27.05 -10.83
N LYS A 62 -12.96 -26.61 -11.46
CA LYS A 62 -13.06 -25.27 -12.05
C LYS A 62 -13.09 -24.18 -10.98
N VAL A 63 -13.90 -24.34 -9.94
CA VAL A 63 -14.03 -23.37 -8.83
C VAL A 63 -12.69 -23.21 -8.11
N PHE A 64 -11.99 -24.31 -7.87
CA PHE A 64 -10.67 -24.32 -7.27
C PHE A 64 -9.63 -23.61 -8.14
N SER A 65 -9.59 -23.91 -9.45
CA SER A 65 -8.68 -23.23 -10.38
C SER A 65 -8.95 -21.72 -10.44
N GLU A 66 -10.21 -21.30 -10.41
CA GLU A 66 -10.58 -19.88 -10.37
C GLU A 66 -10.17 -19.23 -9.04
N ALA A 67 -10.35 -19.91 -7.91
CA ALA A 67 -9.92 -19.44 -6.59
C ALA A 67 -8.40 -19.27 -6.52
N VAL A 68 -7.62 -20.20 -7.09
CA VAL A 68 -6.15 -20.11 -7.17
C VAL A 68 -5.72 -18.90 -8.00
N GLU A 69 -6.34 -18.65 -9.14
CA GLU A 69 -6.02 -17.49 -9.97
C GLU A 69 -6.43 -16.16 -9.30
N LYS A 70 -7.58 -16.11 -8.60
CA LYS A 70 -7.96 -14.96 -7.77
C LYS A 70 -6.94 -14.70 -6.66
N LEU A 71 -6.50 -15.76 -5.95
CA LEU A 71 -5.50 -15.67 -4.90
C LEU A 71 -4.15 -15.16 -5.45
N ARG A 72 -3.74 -15.67 -6.62
CA ARG A 72 -2.54 -15.22 -7.32
C ARG A 72 -2.58 -13.71 -7.61
N ARG A 73 -3.69 -13.22 -8.15
CA ARG A 73 -3.88 -11.78 -8.42
C ARG A 73 -3.90 -10.96 -7.14
N LEU A 74 -4.54 -11.46 -6.10
CA LEU A 74 -4.57 -10.81 -4.79
C LEU A 74 -3.16 -10.71 -4.18
N ALA A 75 -2.33 -11.73 -4.33
CA ALA A 75 -0.94 -11.72 -3.87
C ALA A 75 -0.09 -10.66 -4.61
N VAL A 76 -0.21 -10.59 -5.94
CA VAL A 76 0.48 -9.55 -6.75
C VAL A 76 0.02 -8.16 -6.33
N PHE A 77 -1.30 -7.96 -6.25
CA PHE A 77 -1.87 -6.68 -5.83
C PHE A 77 -1.40 -6.28 -4.42
N GLY A 78 -1.38 -7.23 -3.49
CA GLY A 78 -0.86 -7.03 -2.13
C GLY A 78 0.57 -6.52 -2.11
N TYR A 79 1.44 -7.16 -2.90
CA TYR A 79 2.84 -6.78 -2.99
C TYR A 79 3.05 -5.42 -3.65
N GLU A 80 2.36 -5.14 -4.76
CA GLU A 80 2.44 -3.84 -5.45
C GLU A 80 1.94 -2.70 -4.55
N VAL A 81 0.85 -2.91 -3.83
CA VAL A 81 0.33 -1.94 -2.86
C VAL A 81 1.33 -1.70 -1.73
N ALA A 82 1.96 -2.76 -1.19
CA ALA A 82 2.98 -2.63 -0.14
C ALA A 82 4.19 -1.82 -0.62
N LYS A 83 4.67 -2.07 -1.85
CA LYS A 83 5.76 -1.29 -2.45
C LYS A 83 5.39 0.18 -2.63
N ALA A 84 4.18 0.46 -3.12
CA ALA A 84 3.70 1.83 -3.27
C ALA A 84 3.56 2.55 -1.92
N GLN A 85 3.15 1.83 -0.86
CA GLN A 85 3.10 2.36 0.51
C GLN A 85 4.50 2.71 1.04
N GLU A 86 5.49 1.85 0.78
CA GLU A 86 6.87 2.13 1.20
C GLU A 86 7.44 3.36 0.49
N ASP A 87 7.20 3.49 -0.82
CA ASP A 87 7.67 4.64 -1.59
C ASP A 87 7.02 5.95 -1.11
N GLU A 88 5.73 5.94 -0.81
CA GLU A 88 5.01 7.10 -0.26
C GLU A 88 5.49 7.47 1.15
N ALA A 89 5.72 6.46 2.02
CA ALA A 89 6.30 6.68 3.34
C ALA A 89 7.71 7.28 3.26
N ARG A 90 8.52 6.84 2.29
CA ARG A 90 9.87 7.38 2.04
C ARG A 90 9.79 8.84 1.57
N GLU A 91 8.83 9.17 0.69
CA GLU A 91 8.60 10.53 0.23
C GLU A 91 8.22 11.47 1.38
N GLU A 92 7.26 11.06 2.22
CA GLU A 92 6.83 11.85 3.38
C GLU A 92 7.94 12.01 4.43
N THR A 93 8.72 10.95 4.68
CA THR A 93 9.89 11.01 5.55
C THR A 93 10.92 12.02 5.03
N THR A 94 11.17 12.01 3.72
CA THR A 94 12.11 12.92 3.07
C THR A 94 11.64 14.38 3.17
N LYS A 95 10.35 14.64 2.94
CA LYS A 95 9.72 15.96 3.12
C LYS A 95 9.86 16.46 4.56
N ALA A 96 9.65 15.58 5.54
CA ALA A 96 9.73 15.91 6.96
C ALA A 96 11.17 16.24 7.40
N LEU A 97 12.14 15.44 6.95
CA LEU A 97 13.55 15.59 7.33
C LEU A 97 14.26 16.75 6.63
N LYS A 98 13.70 17.29 5.53
CA LYS A 98 14.31 18.38 4.73
C LYS A 98 15.80 18.12 4.46
N LEU A 99 16.10 16.92 3.97
CA LEU A 99 17.48 16.48 3.82
C LEU A 99 18.29 17.51 2.99
N PRO A 100 19.49 17.90 3.46
CA PRO A 100 20.34 18.80 2.71
C PRO A 100 20.70 18.19 1.36
N TYR A 101 20.92 19.05 0.35
CA TYR A 101 21.20 18.64 -1.03
C TYR A 101 22.36 17.63 -1.15
N SER A 102 23.31 17.66 -0.20
CA SER A 102 24.41 16.69 -0.11
C SER A 102 23.96 15.25 0.13
N LEU A 103 22.79 15.02 0.74
CA LEU A 103 22.23 13.69 1.02
C LEU A 103 21.16 13.25 0.01
N LYS A 104 20.93 14.06 -1.05
CA LYS A 104 19.91 13.79 -2.08
C LYS A 104 20.12 12.47 -2.83
N HIS A 105 21.35 12.00 -2.92
CA HIS A 105 21.71 10.71 -3.53
C HIS A 105 21.27 9.49 -2.69
N MET A 106 20.93 9.68 -1.40
CA MET A 106 20.31 8.65 -0.57
C MET A 106 18.79 8.53 -0.79
N GLU A 107 18.15 9.51 -1.46
CA GLU A 107 16.72 9.46 -1.82
C GLU A 107 16.47 8.44 -2.95
N SER A 108 17.43 8.27 -3.85
CA SER A 108 17.41 7.22 -4.86
C SER A 108 17.79 5.89 -4.24
N SER A 109 16.81 5.18 -3.68
CA SER A 109 16.96 3.73 -3.53
C SER A 109 17.23 3.16 -4.93
N PRO A 110 18.22 2.27 -5.14
CA PRO A 110 18.34 1.58 -6.41
C PRO A 110 16.96 0.99 -6.68
N LYS A 111 16.43 1.21 -7.88
CA LYS A 111 15.25 0.47 -8.35
C LYS A 111 15.68 -0.99 -8.39
N GLY A 112 15.63 -1.64 -7.23
CA GLY A 112 16.03 -3.02 -7.01
C GLY A 112 15.26 -3.86 -8.00
N ASP A 113 15.97 -4.86 -8.54
CA ASP A 113 15.54 -5.74 -9.60
C ASP A 113 14.04 -6.01 -9.54
N LYS A 114 13.43 -6.01 -10.73
CA LYS A 114 12.03 -6.44 -10.91
C LYS A 114 11.94 -7.94 -10.58
N LYS A 115 12.11 -8.31 -9.32
CA LYS A 115 11.72 -9.62 -8.81
C LYS A 115 10.21 -9.68 -8.95
N TYR A 116 9.75 -10.49 -9.87
CA TYR A 116 8.35 -10.80 -10.00
C TYR A 116 7.93 -11.60 -8.76
N VAL A 117 6.71 -11.36 -8.29
CA VAL A 117 6.13 -12.02 -7.11
C VAL A 117 6.10 -13.56 -7.23
N PHE A 118 6.37 -14.10 -8.42
CA PHE A 118 6.43 -15.53 -8.71
C PHE A 118 7.80 -16.01 -9.22
N ASP A 119 8.85 -15.21 -9.11
CA ASP A 119 10.19 -15.69 -9.44
C ASP A 119 10.61 -16.76 -8.40
N GLN A 120 11.34 -17.78 -8.84
CA GLN A 120 11.82 -18.86 -7.97
C GLN A 120 12.71 -18.34 -6.82
N ASP A 121 13.28 -17.14 -6.96
CA ASP A 121 14.13 -16.45 -5.98
C ASP A 121 13.36 -15.46 -5.08
N PHE A 122 12.03 -15.55 -5.01
CA PHE A 122 11.20 -14.65 -4.20
C PHE A 122 11.21 -15.00 -2.69
N VAL A 123 11.78 -16.14 -2.29
CA VAL A 123 11.93 -16.59 -0.89
C VAL A 123 13.27 -16.18 -0.29
#